data_AF-A0A3L8Q449-F1
#
_entry.id   AF-A0A3L8Q449-F1
#
_cell.length_a   1.000
_cell.length_b   1.000
_cell.length_c   1.000
_cell.angle_alpha   90.00
_cell.angle_beta   90.00
_cell.angle_gamma   90.00
#
_symmetry.space_group_name_H-M   'P 1'
#
loop_
_entity.id
_entity.type
_entity.pdbx_description
1 polymer ?
#
loop_
_entity_poly.entity_id
_entity_poly.type
_entity_poly.pdbx_seq_one_letter_code
_entity_poly.pdbx_strand_id
1 'polypeptide(L)' 'CTYLEIEQAERTHAVVLSRPAWLWGAEMGANDCGVCVGNEGVWTREPVGEAEALLGMDLVR' A
#
# COMPACT_ATOMS: atom_id res chain seq x y z
N CYS A 1 -6.94 4.49 1.56
CA CYS A 1 -7.14 3.11 2.01
C CYS A 1 -6.93 2.98 3.52
N THR A 2 -7.24 1.80 4.07
CA THR A 2 -7.37 1.39 5.50
C THR A 2 -8.19 2.33 6.38
N TYR A 3 -7.77 3.59 6.50
CA TYR A 3 -8.45 4.64 7.26
C TYR A 3 -8.97 5.78 6.38
N LEU A 4 -8.40 5.96 5.18
CA LEU A 4 -8.80 7.01 4.24
C LEU A 4 -9.58 6.43 3.06
N GLU A 5 -10.56 7.17 2.54
CA GLU A 5 -11.14 6.90 1.23
C GLU A 5 -10.31 7.59 0.13
N ILE A 6 -10.10 6.89 -0.98
CA ILE A 6 -9.37 7.41 -2.14
C ILE A 6 -10.12 7.05 -3.43
N GLU A 7 -10.11 7.97 -4.39
CA GLU A 7 -10.67 7.72 -5.72
C GLU A 7 -10.00 6.51 -6.37
N GLN A 8 -10.80 5.60 -6.92
CA GLN A 8 -10.28 4.41 -7.59
C GLN A 8 -9.95 4.73 -9.05
N ALA A 9 -8.84 4.17 -9.55
CA ALA A 9 -8.51 4.25 -10.96
C ALA A 9 -9.58 3.55 -11.82
N GLU A 10 -9.88 4.10 -13.00
CA GLU A 10 -10.86 3.52 -13.93
C GLU A 10 -10.47 2.12 -14.43
N ARG A 11 -9.17 1.78 -14.39
CA ARG A 11 -8.62 0.50 -14.83
C ARG A 11 -7.54 0.00 -13.88
N THR A 12 -7.54 -1.31 -13.65
CA THR A 12 -6.56 -2.00 -12.80
C THR A 12 -5.93 -3.17 -13.54
N HIS A 13 -4.68 -3.47 -13.24
CA HIS A 13 -3.98 -4.65 -13.73
C HIS A 13 -4.29 -5.90 -12.89
N ALA A 14 -4.13 -7.09 -13.46
CA ALA A 14 -4.17 -8.30 -12.65
C ALA A 14 -2.93 -8.32 -11.74
N VAL A 15 -3.12 -8.69 -10.47
CA VAL A 15 -2.07 -8.66 -9.45
C VAL A 15 -2.05 -9.93 -8.61
N VAL A 16 -0.87 -10.29 -8.12
CA VAL A 16 -0.68 -11.20 -6.99
C VAL A 16 -0.09 -10.39 -5.85
N LEU A 17 -0.77 -10.37 -4.70
CA LEU A 17 -0.40 -9.58 -3.53
C LEU A 17 -0.16 -10.48 -2.33
N SER A 18 0.85 -10.15 -1.53
CA SER A 18 1.04 -10.65 -0.16
C SER A 18 0.56 -9.57 0.80
N ARG A 19 -0.33 -9.92 1.74
CA ARG A 19 -0.83 -8.98 2.76
C ARG A 19 -1.04 -9.64 4.11
N PRO A 20 -0.99 -8.89 5.22
CA PRO A 20 -1.43 -9.39 6.52
C PRO A 20 -2.94 -9.63 6.50
N ALA A 21 -3.40 -10.68 7.18
CA ALA A 21 -4.80 -11.10 7.13
C ALA A 21 -5.80 -10.08 7.68
N TRP A 22 -5.33 -9.14 8.51
CA TRP A 22 -6.16 -8.19 9.26
C TRP A 22 -6.28 -6.80 8.61
N LEU A 23 -5.60 -6.54 7.48
CA LEU A 23 -5.64 -5.23 6.82
C LEU A 23 -5.98 -5.30 5.33
N TRP A 24 -6.31 -4.14 4.77
CA TRP A 24 -6.78 -4.03 3.40
C TRP A 24 -5.65 -3.99 2.36
N GLY A 25 -4.64 -3.14 2.58
CA GLY A 25 -3.43 -3.00 1.77
C GLY A 25 -2.55 -4.26 1.67
N ALA A 26 -1.36 -4.12 1.08
CA ALA A 26 -0.43 -5.23 0.81
C ALA A 26 1.00 -4.91 1.24
N GLU A 27 1.76 -5.93 1.66
CA GLU A 27 3.19 -5.76 1.94
C GLU A 27 4.00 -5.63 0.66
N MET A 28 3.70 -6.51 -0.30
CA MET A 28 4.42 -6.63 -1.57
C MET A 28 3.55 -7.32 -2.62
N GLY A 29 3.90 -7.18 -3.89
CA GLY A 29 3.22 -7.87 -4.97
C GLY A 29 3.83 -7.62 -6.34
N ALA A 30 3.22 -8.24 -7.34
CA ALA A 30 3.56 -8.05 -8.74
C ALA A 30 2.30 -8.01 -9.62
N ASN A 31 2.38 -7.30 -10.75
CA ASN A 31 1.29 -7.22 -11.72
C ASN A 31 1.58 -8.00 -13.02
N ASP A 32 0.56 -8.12 -13.87
CA ASP A 32 0.62 -8.75 -15.20
C ASP A 32 1.58 -8.07 -16.20
N CYS A 33 2.07 -6.87 -15.89
CA CYS A 33 3.05 -6.13 -16.69
C CYS A 33 4.50 -6.35 -16.21
N GLY A 34 4.71 -7.24 -15.24
CA GLY A 34 6.05 -7.53 -14.69
C GLY A 34 6.59 -6.44 -13.77
N VAL A 35 5.72 -5.57 -13.23
CA VAL A 35 6.10 -4.57 -12.23
C VAL A 35 5.96 -5.19 -10.84
N CYS A 36 7.02 -5.10 -10.04
CA CYS A 36 7.05 -5.54 -8.64
C CYS A 36 7.13 -4.33 -7.71
N VAL A 37 6.40 -4.37 -6.60
CA VAL A 37 6.39 -3.32 -5.57
C VAL A 37 6.37 -3.95 -4.18
N GLY A 38 6.99 -3.28 -3.22
CA GLY A 38 6.94 -3.63 -1.81
C GLY A 38 7.15 -2.39 -0.96
N ASN A 39 6.58 -2.41 0.25
CA ASN A 39 6.85 -1.40 1.26
C ASN A 39 7.77 -1.98 2.34
N GLU A 40 8.50 -1.10 3.02
CA GLU A 40 9.46 -1.46 4.07
C GLU A 40 9.35 -0.45 5.21
N GLY A 41 9.52 -0.92 6.45
CA GLY A 41 9.54 -0.04 7.62
C GLY A 41 10.77 0.85 7.59
N VAL A 42 10.58 2.16 7.74
CA VAL A 42 11.68 3.13 7.84
C VAL A 42 11.68 3.80 9.21
N TRP A 43 12.88 4.10 9.71
CA TRP A 43 13.06 4.84 10.96
C TRP A 43 13.48 6.27 10.66
N THR A 44 12.59 7.21 10.95
CA THR A 44 12.81 8.63 10.70
C THR A 44 13.42 9.32 11.91
N ARG A 45 14.14 10.43 11.66
CA ARG A 45 14.61 11.33 12.72
C ARG A 45 13.52 12.31 13.16
N GLU A 46 12.66 12.69 12.23
CA GLU A 46 11.50 13.55 12.47
C GLU A 46 10.35 12.74 13.08
N PRO A 47 9.53 13.37 13.94
CA PRO A 47 8.33 12.75 14.47
C PRO A 47 7.33 12.45 13.34
N VAL A 48 6.57 11.38 13.53
CA VAL A 48 5.46 11.03 12.62
C VAL A 48 4.35 12.05 12.81
N GLY A 49 3.77 12.53 11.71
CA GLY A 49 2.62 13.43 11.76
C GLY A 49 1.41 12.76 12.41
N GLU A 50 0.60 13.53 13.13
CA GLU A 50 -0.60 13.02 13.83
C GLU A 50 -1.84 12.93 12.93
N ALA A 51 -1.81 13.58 11.76
CA ALA A 51 -2.89 13.53 10.80
C ALA A 51 -3.00 12.13 10.18
N GLU A 52 -4.23 11.67 9.95
CA GLU A 52 -4.46 10.44 9.19
C GLU A 52 -3.79 10.52 7.82
N ALA A 53 -3.06 9.46 7.48
CA ALA A 53 -2.30 9.34 6.24
C ALA A 53 -2.37 7.91 5.73
N LEU A 54 -2.02 7.72 4.45
CA LEU A 54 -1.89 6.38 3.88
C LEU A 54 -0.73 5.63 4.55
N LEU A 55 -0.98 4.37 4.88
CA LEU A 55 0.07 3.47 5.36
C LEU A 55 0.96 3.03 4.20
N GLY A 56 2.18 2.57 4.49
CA GLY A 56 3.06 1.97 3.47
C GLY A 56 2.35 0.86 2.69
N MET A 57 1.59 0.01 3.38
CA MET A 57 0.83 -1.08 2.77
C MET A 57 -0.34 -0.60 1.91
N ASP A 58 -0.89 0.58 2.19
CA ASP A 58 -1.94 1.18 1.37
C ASP A 58 -1.39 1.68 0.02
N LEU A 59 -0.11 2.06 -0.02
CA LEU A 59 0.58 2.57 -1.23
C LEU A 59 0.97 1.46 -2.22
N VAL A 60 1.08 0.21 -1.75
CA VAL A 60 1.43 -0.96 -2.59
C VAL A 60 0.28 -1.36 -3.52
N ARG A 61 -0.95 -0.98 -3.18
CA ARG A 61 -2.18 -1.32 -3.89
C ARG A 61 -2.56 -0.24 -4.91
#